data_AF-A0A9D6U2D4-F1
#
_entry.id   AF-A0A9D6U2D4-F1
#
_cell.length_a   1.000
_cell.length_b   1.000
_cell.length_c   1.000
_cell.angle_alpha   90.00
_cell.angle_beta   90.00
_cell.angle_gamma   90.00
#
_symmetry.space_group_name_H-M   'P 1'
#
loop_
_entity.id
_entity.type
_entity.pdbx_description
1 polymer ?
#
loop_
_entity_poly.entity_id
_entity_poly.type
_entity_poly.pdbx_seq_one_letter_code
_entity_poly.pdbx_strand_id
1 'polypeptide(L)' 'MEPSINQDLLAKIEAIAQGPNADLFRRLVDILYNQEEYFSAEDLAEIERGEEEIRRGDYVSLEEYERTRGL' A
#
# COMPACT_ATOMS: atom_id res chain seq x y z
N MET A 1 24.82 9.08 -12.80
CA MET A 1 24.45 10.50 -12.97
C MET A 1 23.47 10.81 -11.86
N GLU A 2 23.77 11.76 -10.98
CA GLU A 2 22.77 12.26 -10.04
C GLU A 2 21.58 12.79 -10.84
N PRO A 3 20.33 12.45 -10.48
CA PRO A 3 19.18 13.01 -11.16
C PRO A 3 19.17 14.52 -10.90
N SER A 4 19.46 15.32 -11.94
CA SER A 4 19.30 16.76 -11.85
C SER A 4 17.82 17.05 -11.65
N ILE A 5 17.46 17.64 -10.52
CA ILE A 5 16.08 18.04 -10.27
C ILE A 5 15.68 19.05 -11.33
N ASN A 6 14.66 18.72 -12.10
CA ASN A 6 14.10 19.60 -13.11
C ASN A 6 13.59 20.88 -12.42
N GLN A 7 14.17 22.03 -12.76
CA GLN A 7 13.84 23.32 -12.13
C GLN A 7 12.37 23.72 -12.33
N ASP A 8 11.76 23.36 -13.46
CA ASP A 8 10.32 23.58 -13.69
C ASP A 8 9.46 22.75 -12.74
N LEU A 9 9.88 21.50 -12.46
CA LEU A 9 9.20 20.64 -11.50
C LEU A 9 9.30 21.22 -10.09
N LEU A 10 10.47 21.71 -9.68
CA LEU A 10 10.66 22.33 -8.38
C LEU A 10 9.77 23.56 -8.20
N ALA A 11 9.72 24.45 -9.21
CA ALA A 11 8.87 25.63 -9.17
C ALA A 11 7.37 25.29 -9.04
N LYS A 12 6.91 24.23 -9.72
CA LYS A 12 5.53 23.75 -9.59
C LYS A 12 5.23 23.19 -8.21
N ILE A 13 6.16 22.43 -7.63
CA ILE A 13 6.05 21.89 -6.27
C ILE A 13 5.95 23.04 -5.27
N GLU A 14 6.81 24.05 -5.37
CA GLU A 14 6.80 25.23 -4.50
C GLU A 14 5.47 25.99 -4.60
N ALA A 15 4.97 26.21 -5.82
CA ALA A 15 3.69 26.88 -6.05
C ALA A 15 2.50 26.13 -5.41
N ILE A 16 2.51 24.80 -5.47
CA ILE A 16 1.45 23.97 -4.85
C ILE A 16 1.59 24.01 -3.32
N ALA A 17 2.82 23.92 -2.79
CA ALA A 17 3.09 23.93 -1.35
C ALA A 17 2.77 25.26 -0.67
N GLN A 18 2.76 26.37 -1.43
CA GLN A 18 2.35 27.71 -0.95
C GLN A 18 0.90 28.06 -1.33
N GLY A 19 0.25 27.22 -2.13
CA GLY A 19 -1.08 27.46 -2.66
C GLY A 19 -2.21 26.95 -1.77
N PRO A 20 -3.47 27.12 -2.20
CA PRO A 20 -4.65 26.68 -1.45
C PRO A 20 -4.72 25.16 -1.23
N ASN A 21 -3.97 24.37 -2.02
CA ASN A 21 -3.92 22.91 -1.92
C ASN A 21 -2.72 22.39 -1.12
N ALA A 22 -2.00 23.26 -0.40
CA ALA A 22 -0.78 22.90 0.33
C ALA A 22 -0.96 21.70 1.27
N ASP A 23 -2.06 21.64 2.01
CA ASP A 23 -2.31 20.55 2.96
C ASP A 23 -2.62 19.23 2.27
N LEU A 24 -3.34 19.27 1.14
CA LEU A 24 -3.58 18.08 0.32
C LEU A 24 -2.28 17.56 -0.28
N PHE A 25 -1.43 18.48 -0.75
CA PHE A 25 -0.12 18.14 -1.29
C PHE A 25 0.80 17.51 -0.24
N ARG A 26 0.85 18.05 0.99
CA ARG A 26 1.60 17.44 2.11
C ARG A 26 1.16 16.01 2.38
N ARG A 27 -0.15 15.76 2.47
CA ARG A 27 -0.69 14.40 2.68
C ARG A 27 -0.31 13.45 1.53
N LEU A 28 -0.34 13.93 0.29
CA LEU A 28 0.10 13.14 -0.86
C LEU A 28 1.58 12.79 -0.75
N VAL A 29 2.44 13.75 -0.41
CA VAL A 29 3.87 13.51 -0.19
C VAL A 29 4.07 12.51 0.95
N ASP A 30 3.36 12.66 2.06
CA ASP A 30 3.44 11.72 3.19
C ASP A 30 3.03 10.30 2.78
N ILE A 31 1.98 10.13 1.98
CA ILE A 31 1.56 8.82 1.46
C ILE A 31 2.63 8.20 0.55
N LEU A 32 3.24 9.02 -0.31
CA LEU A 32 4.25 8.56 -1.26
C LEU A 32 5.62 8.31 -0.59
N TYR A 33 5.96 9.07 0.44
CA TYR A 33 7.20 8.94 1.18
C TYR A 33 7.12 7.82 2.22
N ASN A 34 5.97 7.69 2.90
CA ASN A 34 5.67 6.56 3.79
C ASN A 34 5.14 5.36 3.01
N GLN A 35 5.66 5.12 1.80
CA GLN A 35 5.60 3.79 1.20
C GLN A 35 6.50 2.85 2.02
N GLU A 36 6.11 2.59 3.27
CA GLU A 36 6.37 1.30 3.86
C GLU A 36 5.74 0.28 2.90
N GLU A 37 6.52 -0.68 2.43
CA GLU A 37 5.98 -1.88 1.80
C GLU A 37 5.05 -2.50 2.85
N TYR A 38 3.74 -2.22 2.75
CA TYR A 38 2.73 -2.72 3.69
C TYR A 38 2.77 -4.25 3.79
N PHE A 39 3.25 -4.88 2.72
CA PHE A 39 3.50 -6.31 2.59
C PHE A 39 4.90 -6.51 2.04
N SER A 40 5.70 -7.31 2.75
CA SER A 40 6.95 -7.82 2.22
C SER A 40 6.69 -8.77 1.04
N ALA A 41 7.73 -9.11 0.29
CA ALA A 41 7.64 -10.13 -0.76
C ALA A 41 7.14 -11.49 -0.21
N GLU A 42 7.43 -11.79 1.06
CA GLU A 42 6.93 -12.99 1.74
C GLU A 42 5.42 -12.89 2.00
N ASP A 43 4.95 -11.76 2.51
CA ASP A 43 3.52 -11.53 2.74
C ASP A 43 2.72 -11.62 1.44
N LEU A 44 3.23 -11.07 0.34
CA LEU A 44 2.61 -11.17 -0.98
C LEU A 44 2.54 -12.61 -1.48
N ALA A 45 3.58 -13.41 -1.24
CA ALA A 45 3.60 -14.83 -1.60
C ALA A 45 2.62 -15.67 -0.76
N GLU A 46 2.44 -15.34 0.52
CA GLU A 46 1.42 -15.98 1.37
C GLU A 46 0.00 -15.63 0.92
N ILE A 47 -0.25 -14.37 0.55
CA ILE A 47 -1.55 -13.94 0.00
C ILE A 47 -1.85 -14.69 -1.30
N GLU A 48 -0.91 -14.74 -2.24
CA GLU A 48 -1.10 -15.44 -3.52
C GLU A 48 -1.39 -16.93 -3.32
N ARG A 49 -0.69 -17.58 -2.38
CA ARG A 49 -0.95 -18.97 -2.01
C ARG A 49 -2.35 -19.17 -1.45
N GLY A 50 -2.77 -18.32 -0.51
CA GLY A 50 -4.11 -18.39 0.08
C GLY A 50 -5.22 -18.21 -0.95
N GLU A 51 -5.03 -17.30 -1.92
CA GLU A 51 -5.97 -17.15 -3.05
C GLU A 51 -6.05 -18.41 -3.92
N GLU A 52 -4.93 -19.09 -4.13
CA GLU A 52 -4.91 -20.33 -4.90
C GLU A 52 -5.58 -21.50 -4.15
N GLU A 53 -5.37 -21.61 -2.84
CA GLU A 53 -6.06 -22.58 -1.96
C GLU A 53 -7.58 -22.38 -2.03
N ILE A 54 -8.05 -21.14 -1.87
CA ILE A 54 -9.48 -20.80 -2.01
C ILE A 54 -10.01 -21.21 -3.38
N ARG A 55 -9.26 -20.93 -4.46
CA ARG A 55 -9.67 -21.27 -5.83
C ARG A 55 -9.81 -22.78 -6.06
N ARG A 56 -8.99 -23.58 -5.37
CA ARG A 56 -9.04 -25.06 -5.41
C ARG A 56 -10.13 -25.64 -4.52
N GLY A 57 -10.77 -24.82 -3.68
CA GLY A 57 -11.76 -25.24 -2.69
C GLY A 57 -11.15 -25.68 -1.37
N ASP A 58 -9.85 -25.46 -1.18
CA ASP A 58 -9.10 -25.77 0.03
C ASP A 58 -9.29 -24.64 1.06
N TYR A 59 -10.54 -24.43 1.49
CA TYR A 59 -10.89 -23.45 2.51
C TYR A 59 -11.86 -24.06 3.53
N VAL A 60 -11.89 -23.47 4.72
CA VAL A 60 -12.85 -23.79 5.78
C VAL A 60 -13.76 -22.59 6.00
N SER A 61 -15.05 -22.83 6.23
CA SER A 61 -15.95 -21.75 6.62
C SER A 61 -15.64 -21.28 8.04
N LEU A 62 -15.92 -20.01 8.35
CA LEU A 62 -15.71 -19.50 9.71
C LEU A 62 -16.48 -20.31 10.76
N GLU A 63 -17.73 -20.67 10.45
CA GLU A 63 -18.58 -21.49 11.33
C GLU A 63 -17.98 -22.89 11.58
N GLU A 64 -17.41 -23.52 10.55
CA GLU A 64 -16.73 -24.80 10.68
C GLU A 64 -15.45 -24.68 11.51
N TYR A 65 -14.66 -23.63 11.27
CA TYR A 65 -13.46 -23.34 12.03
C TYR A 65 -13.75 -23.14 13.53
N GLU A 66 -14.76 -22.32 13.85
CA GLU A 66 -15.21 -22.06 15.22
C GLU A 66 -15.69 -23.35 15.90
N ARG A 67 -16.50 -24.15 15.20
CA ARG A 67 -16.96 -25.45 15.68
C ARG A 67 -15.81 -26.41 16.00
N THR A 68 -14.78 -26.50 15.14
CA THR A 68 -13.63 -27.38 15.36
C THR A 68 -12.73 -26.90 16.51
N ARG A 69 -12.67 -25.59 16.76
CA ARG A 69 -11.84 -24.98 17.80
C ARG A 69 -12.58 -24.77 19.14
N GLY A 70 -13.90 -24.98 19.17
CA GLY A 70 -14.73 -24.73 20.35
C GLY A 70 -14.85 -23.24 20.70
N LEU A 71 -14.80 -22.38 19.68
CA LEU A 71 -14.93 -20.92 19.78
C LEU A 71 -16.38 -20.48 19.60
#